data_AF-A0A6P1Q7N8-F1
#
_entry.id   AF-A0A6P1Q7N8-F1
#
_cell.length_a   1.000
_cell.length_b   1.000
_cell.length_c   1.000
_cell.angle_alpha   90.00
_cell.angle_beta   90.00
_cell.angle_gamma   90.00
#
_symmetry.space_group_name_H-M   'P 1'
#
loop_
_entity.id
_entity.type
_entity.pdbx_description
1 polymer ?
#
loop_
_entity_poly.entity_id
_entity_poly.type
_entity_poly.pdbx_seq_one_letter_code
_entity_poly.pdbx_strand_id
1 'polypeptide(L)'
;MSKKVLNSKQFDEILNTLNSLICNDNKLKRTERSILVKSVAIIGMLKERETKTENKIDPLYPNAGKRWSEEDESFLFDLTESIPNDEITHQIEWLAGKLGRTPYAIATKIVSSGRLDMKWAENFKVSNDIHS
;
A
#
# COMPACT_ATOMS: atom_id res chain seq x y z
N MET A 1 6.83 -9.66 21.36
CA MET A 1 7.29 -10.68 20.37
C MET A 1 7.54 -9.98 19.04
N SER A 2 8.79 -9.86 18.60
CA SER A 2 9.11 -9.20 17.33
C SER A 2 8.71 -10.10 16.16
N LYS A 3 7.82 -9.60 15.28
CA LYS A 3 7.49 -10.29 14.02
C LYS A 3 8.75 -10.28 13.14
N LYS A 4 9.27 -11.45 12.80
CA LYS A 4 10.41 -11.59 11.88
C LYS A 4 9.89 -11.40 10.46
N VAL A 5 10.23 -10.28 9.82
CA VAL A 5 9.91 -9.99 8.42
C VAL A 5 10.97 -10.67 7.54
N LEU A 6 10.54 -11.34 6.48
CA LEU A 6 11.44 -11.97 5.49
C LEU A 6 12.01 -10.88 4.56
N ASN A 7 13.29 -10.96 4.21
CA ASN A 7 13.91 -10.05 3.23
C ASN A 7 13.94 -10.65 1.81
N SER A 8 14.24 -9.84 0.79
CA SER A 8 14.23 -10.30 -0.63
C SER A 8 15.08 -11.54 -0.88
N LYS A 9 16.26 -11.65 -0.26
CA LYS A 9 17.15 -12.80 -0.43
C LYS A 9 16.50 -14.09 0.11
N GLN A 10 15.83 -13.99 1.25
CA GLN A 10 15.09 -15.13 1.83
C GLN A 10 13.91 -15.54 0.94
N PHE A 11 13.21 -14.58 0.32
CA PHE A 11 12.16 -14.90 -0.67
C PHE A 11 12.72 -15.65 -1.88
N ASP A 12 13.86 -15.21 -2.42
CA ASP A 12 14.51 -15.86 -3.57
C ASP A 12 14.96 -17.28 -3.26
N GLU A 13 15.57 -17.50 -2.09
CA GLU A 13 15.98 -18.84 -1.63
C GLU A 13 14.77 -19.79 -1.51
N ILE A 14 13.65 -19.31 -0.97
CA ILE A 14 12.43 -20.10 -0.83
C ILE A 14 11.82 -20.41 -2.20
N LEU A 15 11.71 -19.41 -3.09
CA LEU A 15 11.17 -19.59 -4.44
C LEU A 15 12.00 -20.59 -5.25
N ASN A 16 13.33 -20.48 -5.22
CA ASN A 16 14.23 -21.40 -5.91
C ASN A 16 14.12 -22.83 -5.37
N THR A 17 14.00 -22.99 -4.05
CA THR A 17 13.80 -24.29 -3.41
C THR A 17 12.48 -24.92 -3.84
N LEU A 18 11.38 -24.16 -3.79
CA LEU A 18 10.06 -24.65 -4.17
C LEU A 18 9.99 -25.00 -5.66
N ASN A 19 10.56 -24.16 -6.53
CA ASN A 19 10.64 -24.43 -7.96
C ASN A 19 11.46 -25.69 -8.25
N SER A 20 12.60 -25.88 -7.56
CA SER A 20 13.40 -27.10 -7.68
C SER A 20 12.64 -28.35 -7.23
N LEU A 21 11.84 -28.25 -6.16
CA LEU A 21 10.99 -29.35 -5.70
C LEU A 21 9.87 -29.67 -6.70
N ILE A 22 9.22 -28.67 -7.26
CA ILE A 22 8.16 -28.83 -8.27
C ILE A 22 8.70 -29.49 -9.53
N CYS A 23 9.89 -29.08 -10.00
CA CYS A 23 10.53 -29.57 -11.22
C CYS A 23 11.17 -30.96 -11.07
N ASN A 24 11.37 -31.45 -9.83
CA ASN A 24 11.84 -32.83 -9.61
C ASN A 24 10.67 -33.80 -9.77
N ASP A 25 10.49 -34.29 -10.99
CA ASP A 25 9.23 -34.90 -11.46
C ASP A 25 8.81 -36.23 -10.80
N ASN A 26 9.65 -36.83 -9.94
CA ASN A 26 9.43 -38.21 -9.48
C ASN A 26 9.12 -38.38 -7.98
N LYS A 27 9.03 -37.30 -7.19
CA LYS A 27 8.88 -37.40 -5.72
C LYS A 27 7.55 -36.89 -5.16
N LEU A 28 6.75 -36.21 -5.97
CA LEU A 28 5.55 -35.51 -5.49
C LEU A 28 4.28 -36.08 -6.12
N LYS A 29 3.28 -36.31 -5.28
CA LYS A 29 1.91 -36.58 -5.75
C LYS A 29 1.34 -35.32 -6.39
N ARG A 30 0.35 -35.50 -7.29
CA ARG A 30 -0.34 -34.40 -7.99
C ARG A 30 -0.89 -33.33 -7.04
N THR A 31 -1.39 -33.73 -5.87
CA THR A 31 -1.91 -32.83 -4.82
C THR A 31 -0.81 -31.99 -4.19
N GLU A 32 0.33 -32.59 -3.86
CA GLU A 32 1.49 -31.90 -3.27
C GLU A 32 2.07 -30.87 -4.25
N ARG A 33 2.17 -31.25 -5.54
CA ARG A 33 2.59 -30.31 -6.60
C ARG A 33 1.63 -29.11 -6.71
N SER A 34 0.32 -29.34 -6.66
CA SER A 34 -0.69 -28.27 -6.68
C SER A 34 -0.55 -27.31 -5.49
N ILE A 35 -0.30 -27.84 -4.29
CA ILE A 35 -0.08 -27.02 -3.10
C ILE A 35 1.19 -26.17 -3.26
N LEU A 36 2.30 -26.77 -3.70
CA LEU A 36 3.56 -26.05 -3.87
C LEU A 36 3.46 -24.94 -4.93
N VAL A 37 2.76 -25.18 -6.05
CA VAL A 37 2.52 -24.15 -7.06
C VAL A 37 1.71 -22.97 -6.48
N LYS A 38 0.67 -23.24 -5.68
CA LYS A 38 -0.08 -22.18 -4.98
C LYS A 38 0.80 -21.42 -4.00
N SER A 39 1.68 -22.12 -3.26
CA SER A 39 2.64 -21.50 -2.35
C SER A 39 3.62 -20.59 -3.10
N VAL A 40 4.16 -21.03 -4.25
CA VAL A 40 5.03 -20.20 -5.10
C VAL A 40 4.31 -18.93 -5.54
N ALA A 41 3.05 -19.02 -5.98
CA ALA A 41 2.27 -17.86 -6.37
C ALA A 41 2.09 -16.87 -5.21
N ILE A 42 1.71 -17.35 -4.03
CA ILE A 42 1.55 -16.51 -2.83
C ILE A 42 2.88 -15.86 -2.44
N ILE A 43 3.98 -16.62 -2.43
CA ILE A 43 5.31 -16.13 -2.05
C ILE A 43 5.82 -15.12 -3.07
N GLY A 44 5.58 -15.33 -4.37
CA GLY A 44 5.87 -14.35 -5.41
C GLY A 44 5.13 -13.03 -5.19
N MET A 45 3.83 -13.09 -4.87
CA MET A 45 3.05 -11.91 -4.52
C MET A 45 3.57 -11.19 -3.26
N LEU A 46 4.00 -11.95 -2.24
CA LEU A 46 4.58 -11.37 -1.02
C LEU A 46 5.92 -10.69 -1.30
N LYS A 47 6.79 -11.33 -2.09
CA LYS A 47 8.05 -10.73 -2.55
C LYS A 47 7.79 -9.42 -3.29
N GLU A 48 6.81 -9.40 -4.19
CA GLU A 48 6.46 -8.21 -4.96
C GLU A 48 6.00 -7.04 -4.07
N ARG A 49 5.30 -7.33 -2.96
CA ARG A 49 4.91 -6.33 -1.95
C ARG A 49 6.11 -5.80 -1.16
N GLU A 50 7.09 -6.66 -0.87
CA GLU A 50 8.34 -6.29 -0.21
C GLU A 50 9.29 -5.51 -1.13
N THR A 51 9.19 -5.67 -2.45
CA THR A 51 9.98 -4.86 -3.41
C THR A 51 9.26 -3.58 -3.82
N LYS A 52 7.92 -3.52 -3.76
CA LYS A 52 7.13 -2.30 -4.06
C LYS A 52 7.23 -1.21 -2.98
N THR A 53 7.92 -1.48 -1.86
CA THR A 53 8.32 -0.45 -0.89
C THR A 53 9.48 0.42 -1.38
N GLU A 54 10.11 0.10 -2.52
CA GLU A 54 11.00 1.00 -3.26
C GLU A 54 10.28 1.75 -4.40
N ASN A 55 8.95 1.93 -4.32
CA ASN A 55 8.36 3.09 -4.98
C ASN A 55 9.11 4.30 -4.43
N LYS A 56 9.87 5.01 -5.29
CA LYS A 56 10.52 6.28 -4.95
C LYS A 56 9.48 7.12 -4.21
N ILE A 57 9.60 7.18 -2.89
CA ILE A 57 8.69 7.98 -2.08
C ILE A 57 8.90 9.39 -2.59
N ASP A 58 7.85 9.98 -3.15
CA ASP A 58 7.91 11.34 -3.64
C ASP A 58 8.43 12.21 -2.49
N PRO A 59 9.55 12.94 -2.66
CA PRO A 59 10.07 13.82 -1.62
C PRO A 59 9.03 14.84 -1.12
N LEU A 60 8.03 15.17 -1.94
CA LEU A 60 6.90 16.03 -1.56
C LEU A 60 5.94 15.35 -0.58
N TYR A 61 5.85 14.02 -0.62
CA TYR A 61 4.95 13.20 0.19
C TYR A 61 5.70 12.08 0.92
N PRO A 62 6.60 12.41 1.88
CA PRO A 62 7.45 11.45 2.58
C PRO A 62 6.68 10.39 3.39
N ASN A 63 5.40 10.62 3.65
CA ASN A 63 4.51 9.73 4.39
C ASN A 63 3.48 9.03 3.48
N ALA A 64 3.63 9.13 2.17
CA ALA A 64 2.82 8.36 1.22
C ALA A 64 2.94 6.84 1.51
N GLY A 65 1.79 6.16 1.61
CA GLY A 65 1.72 4.72 1.90
C GLY A 65 2.09 4.32 3.34
N LYS A 66 2.57 5.24 4.20
CA LYS A 66 2.79 4.95 5.62
C LYS A 66 1.46 4.82 6.36
N ARG A 67 1.44 4.04 7.44
CA ARG A 67 0.29 3.98 8.35
C ARG A 67 0.01 5.38 8.94
N TRP A 68 -1.26 5.69 9.18
CA TRP A 68 -1.67 6.90 9.89
C TRP A 68 -1.35 6.75 11.39
N SER A 69 -0.80 7.79 12.00
CA SER A 69 -0.63 7.85 13.45
C SER A 69 -1.88 8.48 14.09
N GLU A 70 -2.11 8.23 15.38
CA GLU A 70 -3.26 8.80 16.08
C GLU A 70 -3.24 10.34 16.06
N GLU A 71 -2.05 10.95 16.10
CA GLU A 71 -1.86 12.39 16.03
C GLU A 71 -2.21 12.96 14.64
N ASP A 72 -1.74 12.32 13.56
CA ASP A 72 -2.08 12.69 12.18
C ASP A 72 -3.59 12.60 11.94
N GLU A 73 -4.22 11.54 12.47
CA GLU A 73 -5.67 11.33 12.37
C GLU A 73 -6.45 12.37 13.16
N SER A 74 -6.11 12.61 14.43
CA SER A 74 -6.76 13.62 15.26
C SER A 74 -6.65 14.99 14.62
N PHE A 75 -5.45 15.38 14.17
CA PHE A 75 -5.24 16.67 13.52
C PHE A 75 -6.11 16.86 12.26
N LEU A 76 -6.18 15.83 11.42
CA LEU A 76 -7.03 15.87 10.23
C LEU A 76 -8.50 16.04 10.60
N PHE A 77 -8.98 15.29 11.61
CA PHE A 77 -10.38 15.36 12.03
C PHE A 77 -10.72 16.67 12.73
N ASP A 78 -9.90 17.13 13.66
CA ASP A 78 -10.09 18.41 14.36
C ASP A 78 -10.20 19.58 13.36
N LEU A 79 -9.34 19.60 12.34
CA LEU A 79 -9.40 20.62 11.30
C LEU A 79 -10.64 20.45 10.42
N THR A 80 -10.90 19.23 9.94
CA THR A 80 -12.01 19.01 9.01
C THR A 80 -13.36 19.23 9.67
N GLU A 81 -13.58 18.81 10.91
CA GLU A 81 -14.81 19.05 11.68
C GLU A 81 -15.18 20.53 11.79
N SER A 82 -14.17 21.41 11.84
CA SER A 82 -14.38 22.86 11.93
C SER A 82 -14.79 23.54 10.62
N ILE A 83 -14.74 22.84 9.48
CA ILE A 83 -15.00 23.41 8.15
C ILE A 83 -16.18 22.74 7.41
N PRO A 84 -16.97 23.50 6.64
CA PRO A 84 -18.00 22.97 5.75
C PRO A 84 -17.47 22.01 4.68
N ASN A 85 -18.29 21.06 4.24
CA ASN A 85 -17.91 20.05 3.25
C ASN A 85 -17.44 20.64 1.90
N ASP A 86 -18.06 21.72 1.46
CA ASP A 86 -17.73 22.47 0.25
C ASP A 86 -16.37 23.17 0.33
N GLU A 87 -15.94 23.56 1.54
CA GLU A 87 -14.65 24.23 1.75
C GLU A 87 -13.48 23.25 1.95
N ILE A 88 -13.74 22.00 2.33
CA ILE A 88 -12.70 20.96 2.53
C ILE A 88 -11.80 20.82 1.31
N THR A 89 -12.37 20.90 0.11
CA THR A 89 -11.63 20.77 -1.16
C THR A 89 -10.44 21.73 -1.26
N HIS A 90 -10.59 22.96 -0.77
CA HIS A 90 -9.54 23.98 -0.81
C HIS A 90 -8.40 23.72 0.19
N GLN A 91 -8.61 22.87 1.19
CA GLN A 91 -7.63 22.56 2.22
C GLN A 91 -6.78 21.33 1.90
N ILE A 92 -7.13 20.56 0.86
CA ILE A 92 -6.49 19.27 0.58
C ILE A 92 -5.00 19.40 0.27
N GLU A 93 -4.60 20.36 -0.55
CA GLU A 93 -3.18 20.55 -0.90
C GLU A 93 -2.36 20.96 0.32
N TRP A 94 -2.91 21.84 1.15
CA TRP A 94 -2.26 22.27 2.38
C TRP A 94 -2.12 21.11 3.38
N LEU A 95 -3.18 20.32 3.59
CA LEU A 95 -3.17 19.13 4.44
C LEU A 95 -2.17 18.08 3.93
N ALA A 96 -2.11 17.89 2.62
CA ALA A 96 -1.17 16.98 1.97
C ALA A 96 0.27 17.38 2.25
N GLY A 97 0.62 18.67 2.08
CA GLY A 97 1.93 19.20 2.42
C GLY A 97 2.24 19.12 3.92
N LYS A 98 1.26 19.44 4.77
CA LYS A 98 1.42 19.46 6.24
C LYS A 98 1.69 18.07 6.82
N LEU A 99 0.97 17.06 6.33
CA LEU A 99 1.09 15.66 6.77
C LEU A 99 2.10 14.85 5.95
N GLY A 100 2.65 15.44 4.88
CA GLY A 100 3.54 14.77 3.94
C GLY A 100 2.88 13.58 3.24
N ARG A 101 1.56 13.63 3.00
CA ARG A 101 0.77 12.58 2.35
C ARG A 101 0.19 13.10 1.05
N THR A 102 -0.11 12.21 0.11
CA THR A 102 -0.70 12.64 -1.16
C THR A 102 -2.10 13.24 -0.95
N PRO A 103 -2.54 14.21 -1.77
CA PRO A 103 -3.91 14.73 -1.78
C PRO A 103 -4.98 13.64 -1.77
N TYR A 104 -4.77 12.59 -2.57
CA TYR A 104 -5.66 11.43 -2.60
C TYR A 104 -5.73 10.68 -1.27
N ALA A 105 -4.59 10.49 -0.58
CA ALA A 105 -4.58 9.84 0.72
C ALA A 105 -5.36 10.64 1.78
N ILE A 106 -5.23 11.98 1.76
CA ILE A 106 -6.03 12.86 2.64
C ILE A 106 -7.53 12.70 2.31
N ALA A 107 -7.90 12.79 1.03
CA ALA A 107 -9.29 12.72 0.60
C ALA A 107 -9.94 11.37 0.96
N THR A 108 -9.26 10.25 0.71
CA THR A 108 -9.77 8.92 1.10
C THR A 108 -9.92 8.75 2.61
N LYS A 109 -9.06 9.39 3.41
CA LYS A 109 -9.18 9.35 4.87
C LYS A 109 -10.40 10.12 5.36
N ILE A 110 -10.71 11.28 4.77
CA ILE A 110 -11.93 12.05 5.04
C ILE A 110 -13.19 11.24 4.66
N VAL A 111 -13.16 10.55 3.52
CA VAL A 111 -14.25 9.62 3.13
C VAL A 111 -14.42 8.51 4.16
N SER A 112 -13.31 7.94 4.65
CA SER A 112 -13.36 6.86 5.63
C SER A 112 -13.91 7.27 7.00
N SER A 113 -13.87 8.56 7.36
CA SER A 113 -14.51 9.08 8.58
C SER A 113 -15.99 9.39 8.39
N GLY A 114 -16.56 9.12 7.21
CA GLY A 114 -17.97 9.29 6.92
C GLY A 114 -18.32 10.66 6.33
N ARG A 115 -17.33 11.46 5.92
CA ARG A 115 -17.55 12.76 5.26
C ARG A 115 -17.25 12.68 3.77
N LEU A 116 -18.08 13.30 2.94
CA LEU A 116 -17.96 13.29 1.48
C LEU A 116 -18.02 11.85 0.91
N ASP A 117 -17.85 11.71 -0.40
CA ASP A 117 -17.93 10.41 -1.07
C ASP A 117 -16.65 10.06 -1.83
N MET A 118 -16.56 8.80 -2.24
CA MET A 118 -15.39 8.31 -2.97
C MET A 118 -15.22 9.01 -4.33
N LYS A 119 -16.32 9.45 -4.97
CA LYS A 119 -16.27 10.20 -6.23
C LYS A 119 -15.57 11.54 -6.05
N TRP A 120 -15.83 12.22 -4.95
CA TRP A 120 -15.10 13.44 -4.59
C TRP A 120 -13.61 13.15 -4.38
N ALA A 121 -13.25 12.05 -3.70
CA ALA A 121 -11.85 11.69 -3.48
C ALA A 121 -11.11 11.35 -4.79
N GLU A 122 -11.79 10.77 -5.79
CA GLU A 122 -11.21 10.45 -7.09
C GLU A 122 -10.68 11.68 -7.85
N ASN A 123 -11.22 12.88 -7.59
CA ASN A 123 -10.72 14.12 -8.17
C ASN A 123 -9.24 14.41 -7.81
N PHE A 124 -8.74 13.83 -6.72
CA PHE A 124 -7.36 14.02 -6.24
C PHE A 124 -6.44 12.86 -6.60
N LYS A 125 -6.96 11.83 -7.28
CA LYS A 125 -6.16 10.71 -7.74
C LYS A 125 -5.30 11.21 -8.89
N VAL A 126 -3.99 11.26 -8.67
CA VAL A 126 -3.04 11.55 -9.77
C VAL A 126 -3.28 10.50 -10.85
N SER A 127 -3.64 10.95 -12.06
CA SER A 127 -3.70 10.07 -13.22
C SER A 127 -2.29 9.53 -13.43
N ASN A 128 -2.12 8.21 -13.34
CA ASN A 128 -0.83 7.53 -13.52
C ASN A 128 -0.28 7.64 -14.97
N ASP A 129 -0.80 8.54 -15.80
CA ASP A 129 -0.39 8.79 -17.20
C ASP A 129 0.72 9.85 -17.30
N ILE A 130 1.67 9.88 -16.37
CA ILE A 130 2.91 10.63 -16.56
C ILE A 130 4.10 9.75 -16.16
N HIS A 131 4.42 8.82 -17.04
CA HIS A 131 5.79 8.47 -17.46
C HIS A 131 5.70 7.68 -18.78
N SER A 132 5.53 8.42 -19.89
CA SER A 132 6.08 8.02 -21.19
C SER A 132 7.52 8.51 -21.29
#